data_AF-A0A948EFS5-F1
#
_entry.id   AF-A0A948EFS5-F1
#
_cell.length_a   1.000
_cell.length_b   1.000
_cell.length_c   1.000
_cell.angle_alpha   90.00
_cell.angle_beta   90.00
_cell.angle_gamma   90.00
#
_symmetry.space_group_name_H-M   'P 1'
#
loop_
_entity.id
_entity.type
_entity.pdbx_description
1 polymer ?
#
loop_
_entity_poly.entity_id
_entity_poly.type
_entity_poly.pdbx_seq_one_letter_code
_entity_poly.pdbx_strand_id
1 'polypeptide(L)'
;MPTIQQLVKRPRRVSRKKPKAPALWRSFNLLKNKPKRASSPFKRGVCTKVYTVTPKKPNSALRKVCRVRLTNGMEVTSYIPGEGHNLQEHSVVLIRGGRVKDLPGVRYHVVRGILDTQGVEGRMQKRSRYGAKKIKAGGKAPAKEAPAEEPAEA
;
A
#
# COMPACT_ATOMS: atom_id res chain seq x y z
N MET A 1 41.36 -19.17 -10.19
CA MET A 1 40.32 -19.38 -11.24
C MET A 1 39.97 -20.86 -11.29
N PRO A 2 38.69 -21.25 -11.48
CA PRO A 2 38.33 -22.65 -11.65
C PRO A 2 38.76 -23.18 -13.02
N THR A 3 39.16 -24.46 -13.07
CA THR A 3 39.54 -25.15 -14.32
C THR A 3 38.31 -25.58 -15.13
N ILE A 4 38.48 -25.86 -16.43
CA ILE A 4 37.39 -26.32 -17.31
C ILE A 4 36.78 -27.63 -16.79
N GLN A 5 37.60 -28.59 -16.36
CA GLN A 5 37.12 -29.85 -15.78
C GLN A 5 36.33 -29.63 -14.48
N GLN A 6 36.68 -28.63 -13.65
CA GLN A 6 35.91 -28.25 -12.47
C GLN A 6 34.54 -27.66 -12.84
N LEU A 7 34.47 -26.88 -13.92
CA LEU A 7 33.21 -26.32 -14.42
C LEU A 7 32.30 -27.37 -15.06
N VAL A 8 32.89 -28.37 -15.74
CA VAL A 8 32.16 -29.53 -16.27
C VAL A 8 31.59 -30.38 -15.14
N LYS A 9 32.38 -30.65 -14.08
CA LYS A 9 31.94 -31.42 -12.91
C LYS A 9 30.96 -30.65 -12.02
N ARG A 10 31.11 -29.32 -11.92
CA ARG A 10 30.28 -28.42 -11.11
C ARG A 10 29.99 -27.13 -11.86
N PRO A 11 28.82 -27.01 -12.52
CA PRO A 11 28.49 -25.80 -13.26
C PRO A 11 28.29 -24.61 -12.31
N ARG A 12 28.61 -23.40 -12.80
CA ARG A 12 28.35 -22.17 -12.05
C ARG A 12 26.85 -22.03 -11.77
N ARG A 13 26.50 -21.78 -10.52
CA ARG A 13 25.11 -21.53 -10.10
C ARG A 13 24.86 -20.04 -10.00
N VAL A 14 23.79 -19.58 -10.65
CA VAL A 14 23.32 -18.19 -10.51
C VAL A 14 22.55 -18.06 -9.20
N SER A 15 22.89 -17.05 -8.39
CA SER A 15 22.17 -16.77 -7.14
C SER A 15 20.79 -16.20 -7.44
N ARG A 16 19.74 -16.80 -6.85
CA ARG A 16 18.35 -16.34 -7.03
C ARG A 16 18.04 -15.17 -6.10
N LYS A 17 17.44 -14.10 -6.64
CA LYS A 17 17.01 -12.93 -5.86
C LYS A 17 15.59 -13.14 -5.32
N LYS A 18 15.36 -12.73 -4.06
CA LYS A 18 14.03 -12.75 -3.44
C LYS A 18 13.23 -11.50 -3.86
N PRO A 19 11.92 -11.61 -4.12
CA PRO A 19 11.10 -10.46 -4.48
C PRO A 19 10.94 -9.51 -3.28
N LYS A 20 10.93 -8.20 -3.56
CA LYS A 20 10.76 -7.16 -2.53
C LYS A 20 9.34 -7.14 -1.94
N ALA A 21 8.34 -7.55 -2.71
CA ALA A 21 6.91 -7.49 -2.40
C ALA A 21 6.26 -8.90 -2.50
N PRO A 22 6.49 -9.80 -1.54
CA PRO A 22 6.07 -11.21 -1.64
C PRO A 22 4.55 -11.42 -1.67
N ALA A 23 3.75 -10.55 -1.04
CA ALA A 23 2.30 -10.72 -0.98
C ALA A 23 1.62 -10.45 -2.33
N LEU A 24 2.21 -9.62 -3.19
CA LEU A 24 1.69 -9.36 -4.53
C LEU A 24 1.99 -10.50 -5.53
N TRP A 25 2.94 -11.37 -5.19
CA TRP A 25 3.34 -12.51 -6.02
C TRP A 25 2.55 -13.79 -5.73
N ARG A 26 1.73 -13.78 -4.66
CA ARG A 26 0.90 -14.92 -4.26
C ARG A 26 -0.57 -14.60 -4.49
N SER A 27 -1.28 -15.51 -5.13
CA SER A 27 -2.74 -15.58 -5.16
C SER A 27 -3.21 -16.82 -4.41
N PHE A 28 -4.50 -16.90 -4.12
CA PHE A 28 -5.10 -18.05 -3.46
C PHE A 28 -6.07 -18.72 -4.43
N ASN A 29 -5.94 -20.02 -4.61
CA ASN A 29 -6.90 -20.82 -5.37
C ASN A 29 -7.92 -21.41 -4.39
N LEU A 30 -9.16 -20.94 -4.47
CA LEU A 30 -10.26 -21.36 -3.60
C LEU A 30 -10.66 -22.82 -3.84
N LEU A 31 -10.77 -23.25 -5.10
CA LEU A 31 -11.18 -24.62 -5.46
C LEU A 31 -10.22 -25.69 -4.94
N LYS A 32 -8.90 -25.40 -5.00
CA LYS A 32 -7.85 -26.33 -4.57
C LYS A 32 -7.34 -26.05 -3.16
N ASN A 33 -7.90 -25.06 -2.48
CA ASN A 33 -7.48 -24.57 -1.16
C ASN A 33 -5.95 -24.41 -1.03
N LYS A 34 -5.28 -23.89 -2.07
CA LYS A 34 -3.81 -23.83 -2.18
C LYS A 34 -3.32 -22.47 -2.66
N PRO A 35 -2.20 -21.95 -2.13
CA PRO A 35 -1.59 -20.73 -2.64
C PRO A 35 -0.99 -20.97 -4.03
N LYS A 36 -1.34 -20.12 -4.99
CA LYS A 36 -0.78 -20.11 -6.35
C LYS A 36 0.19 -18.94 -6.49
N ARG A 37 1.32 -19.14 -7.18
CA ARG A 37 2.16 -18.01 -7.58
C ARG A 37 1.52 -17.33 -8.78
N ALA A 38 1.10 -16.09 -8.59
CA ALA A 38 0.58 -15.24 -9.65
C ALA A 38 0.97 -13.81 -9.31
N SER A 39 1.77 -13.20 -10.19
CA SER A 39 2.22 -11.82 -10.02
C SER A 39 1.10 -10.88 -10.41
N SER A 40 0.67 -10.04 -9.48
CA SER A 40 -0.31 -8.98 -9.74
C SER A 40 0.30 -7.62 -9.35
N PRO A 41 0.19 -6.58 -10.19
CA PRO A 41 0.72 -5.25 -9.86
C PRO A 41 0.02 -4.62 -8.66
N PHE A 42 -1.28 -4.90 -8.51
CA PHE A 42 -2.13 -4.45 -7.41
C PHE A 42 -2.94 -5.62 -6.83
N LYS A 43 -3.30 -5.54 -5.55
CA LYS A 43 -4.26 -6.45 -4.92
C LYS A 43 -5.23 -5.68 -4.04
N ARG A 44 -6.49 -6.09 -4.09
CA ARG A 44 -7.53 -5.63 -3.17
C ARG A 44 -7.38 -6.30 -1.81
N GLY A 45 -7.72 -5.57 -0.76
CA GLY A 45 -7.84 -6.07 0.60
C GLY A 45 -8.75 -5.19 1.45
N VAL A 46 -9.01 -5.64 2.68
CA VAL A 46 -9.84 -4.94 3.66
C VAL A 46 -8.95 -4.45 4.80
N CYS A 47 -9.12 -3.21 5.23
CA CYS A 47 -8.43 -2.66 6.40
C CYS A 47 -8.90 -3.35 7.67
N THR A 48 -7.98 -3.94 8.43
CA THR A 48 -8.25 -4.47 9.77
C THR A 48 -8.00 -3.45 10.86
N LYS A 49 -7.01 -2.58 10.69
CA LYS A 49 -6.71 -1.50 11.65
C LYS A 49 -6.04 -0.34 10.97
N VAL A 50 -6.45 0.88 11.31
CA VAL A 50 -5.81 2.12 10.86
C VAL A 50 -5.12 2.78 12.06
N TYR A 51 -3.84 3.11 11.93
CA TYR A 51 -3.05 3.65 13.04
C TYR A 51 -1.83 4.44 12.55
N THR A 52 -1.20 5.19 13.45
CA THR A 52 0.01 5.96 13.18
C THR A 52 1.24 5.27 13.75
N VAL A 53 2.39 5.42 13.08
CA VAL A 53 3.67 4.81 13.48
C VAL A 53 4.77 5.85 13.40
N THR A 54 5.69 5.83 14.38
CA THR A 54 6.89 6.66 14.36
C THR A 54 7.98 6.04 13.47
N PRO A 55 8.68 6.83 12.65
CA PRO A 55 9.77 6.34 11.79
C PRO A 55 11.01 5.97 12.61
N LYS A 56 11.97 5.29 11.96
CA LYS A 56 13.30 5.10 12.52
C LYS A 56 14.02 6.44 12.65
N LYS A 57 14.84 6.59 13.70
CA LYS A 57 15.88 7.63 13.81
C LYS A 57 16.69 7.65 12.48
N PRO A 58 17.01 8.80 11.87
CA PRO A 58 17.05 10.17 12.40
C PRO A 58 15.74 10.98 12.24
N ASN A 59 14.74 10.42 11.56
CA ASN A 59 13.54 11.17 11.20
C ASN A 59 12.55 11.22 12.37
N SER A 60 11.78 12.30 12.44
CA SER A 60 10.64 12.47 13.34
C SER A 60 9.39 12.83 12.53
N ALA A 61 8.30 12.09 12.72
CA ALA A 61 6.98 12.33 12.14
C ALA A 61 5.98 11.27 12.64
N LEU A 62 4.69 11.52 12.46
CA LEU A 62 3.66 10.48 12.56
C LEU A 62 3.30 10.01 11.15
N ARG A 63 3.61 8.74 10.85
CA ARG A 63 3.30 8.13 9.56
C ARG A 63 1.97 7.39 9.64
N LYS A 64 1.04 7.69 8.75
CA LYS A 64 -0.28 7.03 8.69
C LYS A 64 -0.15 5.68 7.98
N VAL A 65 -0.60 4.63 8.65
CA VAL A 65 -0.42 3.24 8.21
C VAL A 65 -1.72 2.47 8.44
N CYS A 66 -1.99 1.46 7.62
CA CYS A 66 -3.08 0.53 7.85
C CYS A 66 -2.59 -0.92 7.76
N ARG A 67 -3.14 -1.78 8.61
CA ARG A 67 -3.09 -3.23 8.43
C ARG A 67 -4.21 -3.64 7.50
N VAL A 68 -3.89 -4.44 6.50
CA VAL A 68 -4.80 -4.85 5.45
C VAL A 68 -4.72 -6.35 5.24
N ARG A 69 -5.88 -7.02 5.27
CA ARG A 69 -6.02 -8.42 4.91
C ARG A 69 -6.32 -8.52 3.42
N LEU A 70 -5.39 -9.10 2.67
CA LEU A 70 -5.51 -9.23 1.22
C LEU A 70 -6.41 -10.42 0.83
N THR A 71 -6.88 -10.38 -0.41
CA THR A 71 -7.63 -11.48 -1.06
C THR A 71 -6.90 -12.83 -1.09
N ASN A 72 -5.58 -12.86 -0.90
CA ASN A 72 -4.80 -14.09 -0.79
C ASN A 72 -4.68 -14.64 0.65
N GLY A 73 -5.37 -14.03 1.61
CA GLY A 73 -5.36 -14.39 3.03
C GLY A 73 -4.19 -13.83 3.82
N MET A 74 -3.22 -13.16 3.19
CA MET A 74 -2.08 -12.57 3.88
C MET A 74 -2.45 -11.23 4.51
N GLU A 75 -2.04 -11.03 5.76
CA GLU A 75 -2.08 -9.72 6.41
C GLU A 75 -0.79 -8.96 6.14
N VAL A 76 -0.94 -7.70 5.71
CA VAL A 76 0.19 -6.83 5.38
C VAL A 76 -0.03 -5.43 5.90
N THR A 77 1.06 -4.81 6.33
CA THR A 77 1.07 -3.41 6.74
C THR A 77 1.37 -2.53 5.51
N SER A 78 0.51 -1.56 5.26
CA SER A 78 0.58 -0.67 4.10
C SER A 78 0.54 0.80 4.50
N TYR A 79 1.36 1.61 3.83
CA TYR A 79 1.46 3.05 4.06
C TYR A 79 0.34 3.80 3.32
N ILE A 80 -0.26 4.77 3.98
CA ILE A 80 -1.28 5.64 3.39
C ILE A 80 -0.60 6.93 2.90
N PRO A 81 -0.53 7.17 1.58
CA PRO A 81 0.19 8.33 1.06
C PRO A 81 -0.68 9.59 1.01
N GLY A 82 -0.04 10.74 1.26
CA GLY A 82 -0.66 12.06 1.17
C GLY A 82 -1.03 12.64 2.52
N GLU A 83 -1.64 13.83 2.47
CA GLU A 83 -2.20 14.52 3.63
C GLU A 83 -3.66 14.09 3.83
N GLY A 84 -4.08 13.93 5.08
CA GLY A 84 -5.41 13.40 5.40
C GLY A 84 -5.65 11.96 4.91
N HIS A 85 -6.75 11.34 5.35
CA HIS A 85 -7.33 10.11 4.77
C HIS A 85 -8.70 9.85 5.39
N ASN A 86 -9.57 9.16 4.65
CA ASN A 86 -10.92 8.75 5.07
C ASN A 86 -11.01 7.27 5.48
N LEU A 87 -9.87 6.59 5.69
CA LEU A 87 -9.91 5.15 5.94
C LEU A 87 -10.28 4.86 7.38
N GLN A 88 -11.21 3.95 7.53
CA GLN A 88 -11.66 3.39 8.80
C GLN A 88 -11.38 1.88 8.81
N GLU A 89 -11.75 1.21 9.89
CA GLU A 89 -11.78 -0.24 9.90
C GLU A 89 -12.80 -0.74 8.86
N HIS A 90 -12.53 -1.91 8.28
CA HIS A 90 -13.34 -2.52 7.22
C HIS A 90 -13.40 -1.80 5.86
N SER A 91 -12.78 -0.63 5.71
CA SER A 91 -12.66 -0.01 4.39
C SER A 91 -11.91 -0.92 3.40
N VAL A 92 -12.43 -1.02 2.19
CA VAL A 92 -11.84 -1.79 1.09
C VAL A 92 -10.83 -0.93 0.36
N VAL A 93 -9.60 -1.43 0.24
CA VAL A 93 -8.46 -0.68 -0.31
C VAL A 93 -7.73 -1.47 -1.38
N LEU A 94 -7.11 -0.72 -2.31
CA LEU A 94 -6.22 -1.28 -3.32
C LEU A 94 -4.77 -1.01 -2.92
N ILE A 95 -3.96 -2.06 -2.86
CA ILE A 95 -2.55 -1.99 -2.47
C ILE A 95 -1.64 -2.15 -3.69
N ARG A 96 -0.54 -1.38 -3.70
CA ARG A 96 0.60 -1.53 -4.60
C ARG A 96 1.89 -1.83 -3.87
N GLY A 97 2.87 -2.36 -4.61
CA GLY A 97 4.21 -2.57 -4.10
C GLY A 97 4.96 -1.24 -3.92
N GLY A 98 5.70 -1.12 -2.82
CA GLY A 98 6.62 -0.02 -2.59
C GLY A 98 6.97 0.09 -1.11
N ARG A 99 8.26 -0.01 -0.81
CA ARG A 99 8.75 0.03 0.56
C ARG A 99 8.97 1.48 0.99
N VAL A 100 8.42 1.83 2.14
CA VAL A 100 8.80 3.05 2.85
C VAL A 100 10.14 2.80 3.53
N LYS A 101 11.15 3.63 3.21
CA LYS A 101 12.50 3.45 3.77
C LYS A 101 12.52 3.68 5.28
N ASP A 102 11.77 4.67 5.73
CA ASP A 102 11.73 5.15 7.12
C ASP A 102 11.09 4.16 8.10
N LEU A 103 10.14 3.33 7.63
CA LEU A 103 9.36 2.43 8.48
C LEU A 103 9.82 0.98 8.30
N PRO A 104 10.16 0.24 9.38
CA PRO A 104 10.39 -1.19 9.29
C PRO A 104 9.08 -1.93 8.99
N GLY A 105 9.15 -3.00 8.19
CA GLY A 105 7.99 -3.85 7.91
C GLY A 105 6.97 -3.31 6.91
N VAL A 106 6.94 -2.01 6.63
CA VAL A 106 5.99 -1.38 5.70
C VAL A 106 6.50 -1.46 4.26
N ARG A 107 6.07 -2.50 3.53
CA ARG A 107 6.54 -2.83 2.16
C ARG A 107 5.58 -2.43 1.05
N TYR A 108 4.41 -1.92 1.42
CA TYR A 108 3.32 -1.66 0.50
C TYR A 108 2.73 -0.27 0.71
N HIS A 109 2.08 0.23 -0.33
CA HIS A 109 1.34 1.50 -0.30
C HIS A 109 -0.10 1.28 -0.71
N VAL A 110 -1.00 2.03 -0.07
CA VAL A 110 -2.36 2.20 -0.55
C VAL A 110 -2.36 3.08 -1.80
N VAL A 111 -3.14 2.70 -2.82
CA VAL A 111 -3.43 3.54 -3.98
C VAL A 111 -4.59 4.46 -3.63
N ARG A 112 -4.49 5.76 -3.93
CA ARG A 112 -5.51 6.76 -3.58
C ARG A 112 -6.47 6.99 -4.74
N GLY A 113 -7.72 7.34 -4.43
CA GLY A 113 -8.77 7.63 -5.41
C GLY A 113 -9.39 6.38 -6.04
N ILE A 114 -9.22 5.22 -5.40
CA ILE A 114 -9.72 3.92 -5.88
C ILE A 114 -10.32 3.15 -4.70
N LEU A 115 -11.47 2.49 -4.92
CA LEU A 115 -12.29 1.87 -3.87
C LEU A 115 -12.64 2.92 -2.80
N ASP A 116 -12.61 2.57 -1.52
CA ASP A 116 -13.06 3.45 -0.44
C ASP A 116 -12.03 4.55 -0.11
N THR A 117 -10.85 4.52 -0.75
CA THR A 117 -9.82 5.53 -0.57
C THR A 117 -10.13 6.77 -1.39
N GLN A 118 -10.56 7.84 -0.74
CA GLN A 118 -10.68 9.14 -1.39
C GLN A 118 -9.31 9.69 -1.81
N GLY A 119 -9.32 10.64 -2.76
CA GLY A 119 -8.14 11.39 -3.16
C GLY A 119 -7.66 12.33 -2.05
N VAL A 120 -6.51 12.98 -2.27
CA VAL A 120 -6.09 14.11 -1.41
C VAL A 120 -6.73 15.38 -1.96
N GLU A 121 -7.52 16.05 -1.13
CA GLU A 121 -8.20 17.31 -1.46
C GLU A 121 -7.20 18.46 -1.64
N GLY A 122 -7.57 19.45 -2.45
CA GLY A 122 -6.78 20.68 -2.65
C GLY A 122 -5.42 20.51 -3.33
N ARG A 123 -5.00 19.28 -3.66
CA ARG A 123 -3.67 19.04 -4.23
C ARG A 123 -3.60 19.48 -5.69
N MET A 124 -2.80 20.51 -5.98
CA MET A 124 -2.62 21.03 -7.34
C MET A 124 -1.46 20.37 -8.11
N GLN A 125 -0.41 19.93 -7.42
CA GLN A 125 0.77 19.29 -8.02
C GLN A 125 0.81 17.77 -7.79
N LYS A 126 1.34 17.02 -8.78
CA LYS A 126 1.47 15.53 -8.73
C LYS A 126 0.14 14.81 -8.45
N ARG A 127 -0.96 15.37 -8.97
CA ARG A 127 -2.36 14.96 -8.73
C ARG A 127 -2.65 13.49 -9.01
N SER A 128 -2.13 12.98 -10.12
CA SER A 128 -2.35 11.61 -10.60
C SER A 128 -1.97 10.54 -9.57
N ARG A 129 -0.95 10.81 -8.74
CA ARG A 129 -0.46 9.83 -7.75
C ARG A 129 -1.32 9.76 -6.48
N TYR A 130 -2.11 10.79 -6.22
CA TYR A 130 -2.91 10.95 -5.00
C TYR A 130 -4.42 10.99 -5.28
N GLY A 131 -4.86 10.63 -6.48
CA GLY A 131 -6.28 10.57 -6.82
C GLY A 131 -7.00 11.92 -6.89
N ALA A 132 -6.25 13.02 -7.04
CA ALA A 132 -6.85 14.36 -7.17
C ALA A 132 -7.23 14.63 -8.64
N LYS A 133 -8.46 15.09 -8.89
CA LYS A 133 -8.92 15.46 -10.24
C LYS A 133 -8.36 16.82 -10.65
N LYS A 134 -8.22 17.06 -11.97
CA LYS A 134 -7.85 18.38 -12.49
C LYS A 134 -9.03 19.33 -12.32
N ILE A 135 -8.83 20.38 -11.55
CA ILE A 135 -9.79 21.48 -11.42
C ILE A 135 -9.67 22.35 -12.69
N LYS A 136 -10.80 22.73 -13.31
CA LYS A 136 -10.82 23.69 -14.43
C LYS A 136 -10.39 25.07 -13.92
N ALA A 137 -9.63 25.81 -14.72
CA ALA A 137 -9.19 27.17 -14.37
C ALA A 137 -10.42 28.03 -14.04
N GLY A 138 -10.59 28.38 -12.75
CA GLY A 138 -11.75 29.13 -12.23
C GLY A 138 -12.63 28.38 -11.22
N GLY A 139 -12.52 27.04 -11.11
CA GLY A 139 -13.26 26.29 -10.10
C GLY A 139 -12.59 26.39 -8.73
N LYS A 140 -13.27 26.99 -7.74
CA LYS A 140 -12.88 26.89 -6.32
C LYS A 140 -12.76 25.41 -5.95
N ALA A 141 -11.72 25.03 -5.20
CA ALA A 141 -11.67 23.70 -4.59
C ALA A 141 -12.90 23.54 -3.68
N PRO A 142 -13.57 22.36 -3.64
CA PRO A 142 -14.67 22.17 -2.72
C PRO A 142 -14.14 22.38 -1.30
N ALA A 143 -14.70 23.38 -0.62
CA ALA A 143 -14.40 23.65 0.78
C ALA A 143 -14.99 22.51 1.62
N LYS A 144 -14.28 22.16 2.71
CA LYS A 144 -14.77 21.29 3.77
C LYS A 144 -16.16 21.74 4.23
N GLU A 145 -17.18 20.93 3.98
CA GLU A 145 -18.32 20.87 4.91
C GLU A 145 -17.77 20.27 6.21
N ALA A 146 -17.78 21.08 7.27
CA ALA A 146 -17.54 20.57 8.61
C ALA A 146 -18.66 19.56 8.93
N PRO A 147 -18.37 18.40 9.56
CA PRO A 147 -19.44 17.58 10.10
C PRO A 147 -20.18 18.42 11.15
N ALA A 148 -21.51 18.48 11.02
CA ALA A 148 -22.39 19.07 12.01
C ALA A 148 -22.11 18.42 13.37
N GLU A 149 -21.84 19.24 14.39
CA GLU A 149 -21.91 18.79 15.78
C GLU A 149 -23.34 18.28 16.02
N GLU A 150 -23.49 16.99 16.30
CA GLU A 150 -24.72 16.46 16.88
C GLU A 150 -24.91 17.14 18.25
N PRO A 151 -26.10 17.71 18.54
CA PRO A 151 -26.36 18.27 19.86
C PRO A 151 -26.36 17.14 20.89
N ALA A 152 -25.55 17.30 21.93
CA ALA A 152 -25.60 16.47 23.11
C ALA A 152 -27.01 16.56 23.72
N GLU A 153 -27.73 15.43 23.71
CA GLU A 153 -28.97 15.28 24.48
C GLU A 153 -28.67 15.35 25.98
N ALA A 154 -29.54 16.08 26.68
CA ALA A 154 -29.56 16.31 28.12
C ALA A 154 -30.14 15.13 28.90
#